data_AF-A0A2V9JUV9-F1
#
_entry.id   AF-A0A2V9JUV9-F1
#
_cell.length_a   1.000
_cell.length_b   1.000
_cell.length_c   1.000
_cell.angle_alpha   90.00
_cell.angle_beta   90.00
_cell.angle_gamma   90.00
#
_symmetry.space_group_name_H-M   'P 1'
#
loop_
_entity.id
_entity.type
_entity.pdbx_description
1 polymer ?
#
loop_
_entity_poly.entity_id
_entity_poly.type
_entity_poly.pdbx_seq_one_letter_code
_entity_poly.pdbx_strand_id
1 'polypeptide(L)'
;MRGGFPHLPAEPGGDLREHFQIRMTDLPMVLVGLLVCFLIGSIPFAVVAMLGSGIDIRRVGSGNPGFNNVLRVSKARAVVALIGDLGKGPLAIGLVHHFWPSQAGMGGVTLGWLCGFAAVFGHCYSPLLKFNGGKGIATSGGVMLVLYPGWALVAIAYFTALRIAGSRLNWREAGSIASLTTWVLFVCLMLGFVGRLDATFAAVMTLFLAWRHKKNLQSLFAGAALQGRGLSPAQGKN
;
A
#
# COMPACT_ATOMS: atom_id res chain seq x y z
N MET A 1 -24.10 4.50 -21.54
CA MET A 1 -22.69 4.64 -21.13
C MET A 1 -22.53 5.93 -20.32
N ARG A 2 -22.57 5.84 -18.98
CA ARG A 2 -22.18 6.93 -18.07
C ARG A 2 -21.54 6.27 -16.84
N GLY A 3 -20.30 5.81 -17.00
CA GLY A 3 -19.45 5.36 -15.89
C GLY A 3 -18.67 6.56 -15.36
N GLY A 4 -19.37 7.48 -14.71
CA GLY A 4 -18.73 8.55 -13.95
C GLY A 4 -18.75 8.15 -12.49
N PHE A 5 -17.58 7.89 -11.90
CA PHE A 5 -17.48 7.86 -10.45
C PHE A 5 -17.99 9.20 -9.93
N PRO A 6 -18.88 9.22 -8.91
CA PRO A 6 -19.35 10.48 -8.36
C PRO A 6 -18.13 11.23 -7.81
N HIS A 7 -17.83 12.38 -8.40
CA HIS A 7 -17.01 13.40 -7.75
C HIS A 7 -17.70 13.69 -6.41
N LEU A 8 -17.14 13.17 -5.32
CA LEU A 8 -17.62 13.49 -3.99
C LEU A 8 -17.26 14.96 -3.74
N PRO A 9 -18.25 15.84 -3.49
CA PRO A 9 -17.96 17.22 -3.15
C PRO A 9 -17.13 17.24 -1.87
N ALA A 10 -15.99 17.91 -1.91
CA ALA A 10 -15.23 18.24 -0.72
C ALA A 10 -16.00 19.37 0.00
N GLU A 11 -16.93 19.00 0.89
CA GLU A 11 -17.56 19.94 1.81
C GLU A 11 -16.52 20.38 2.85
N PRO A 12 -16.03 21.63 2.83
CA PRO A 12 -15.06 22.09 3.80
C PRO A 12 -15.82 22.48 5.08
N GLY A 13 -15.88 21.57 6.06
CA GLY A 13 -16.32 21.92 7.41
C GLY A 13 -17.26 20.94 8.14
N GLY A 14 -17.52 19.74 7.61
CA GLY A 14 -18.37 18.76 8.30
C GLY A 14 -17.83 18.32 9.67
N ASP A 15 -18.70 18.28 10.68
CA ASP A 15 -18.39 17.73 12.00
C ASP A 15 -17.79 16.31 11.84
N LEU A 16 -16.69 16.02 12.55
CA LEU A 16 -16.09 14.68 12.56
C LEU A 16 -17.11 13.61 12.94
N ARG A 17 -18.14 13.97 13.71
CA ARG A 17 -19.23 13.07 14.09
C ARG A 17 -20.05 12.58 12.89
N GLU A 18 -20.22 13.38 11.85
CA GLU A 18 -20.98 12.99 10.65
C GLU A 18 -20.25 11.93 9.82
N HIS A 19 -18.93 11.87 9.91
CA HIS A 19 -18.11 10.91 9.16
C HIS A 19 -18.11 9.50 9.78
N PHE A 20 -18.54 9.36 11.04
CA PHE A 20 -18.45 8.13 11.84
C PHE A 20 -19.79 7.64 12.39
N GLN A 21 -20.93 8.09 11.83
CA GLN A 21 -22.26 7.64 12.25
C GLN A 21 -22.60 6.25 11.70
N ILE A 22 -22.05 5.19 12.30
CA ILE A 22 -22.47 3.82 12.02
C ILE A 22 -23.74 3.53 12.83
N ARG A 23 -24.88 3.27 12.18
CA ARG A 23 -26.02 2.72 12.91
C ARG A 23 -25.66 1.32 13.38
N MET A 24 -26.07 0.93 14.59
CA MET A 24 -25.75 -0.40 15.13
C MET A 24 -26.17 -1.55 14.21
N THR A 25 -27.21 -1.34 13.40
CA THR A 25 -27.70 -2.26 12.38
C THR A 25 -26.72 -2.51 11.23
N ASP A 26 -25.85 -1.54 10.93
CA ASP A 26 -24.93 -1.57 9.79
C ASP A 26 -23.56 -2.17 10.17
N LEU A 27 -23.28 -2.28 11.47
CA LEU A 27 -22.00 -2.75 12.00
C LEU A 27 -21.63 -4.18 11.51
N PRO A 28 -22.53 -5.19 11.54
CA PRO A 28 -22.18 -6.53 11.06
C PRO A 28 -21.79 -6.53 9.58
N MET A 29 -22.50 -5.77 8.75
CA MET A 29 -22.21 -5.65 7.32
C MET A 29 -20.86 -4.98 7.06
N VAL A 30 -20.55 -3.91 7.79
CA VAL A 30 -19.24 -3.26 7.71
C VAL A 30 -18.13 -4.24 8.07
N LEU A 31 -18.28 -5.01 9.15
CA LEU A 31 -17.28 -6.01 9.55
C LEU A 31 -17.08 -7.10 8.50
N VAL A 32 -18.17 -7.59 7.90
CA VAL A 32 -18.11 -8.56 6.78
C VAL A 32 -17.41 -7.94 5.57
N GLY A 33 -17.73 -6.70 5.21
CA GLY A 33 -17.06 -5.97 4.12
C GLY A 33 -15.55 -5.83 4.37
N LEU A 34 -15.15 -5.44 5.58
CA LEU A 34 -13.73 -5.34 5.95
C LEU A 34 -13.03 -6.71 5.92
N LEU A 35 -13.70 -7.78 6.35
CA LEU A 35 -13.17 -9.13 6.25
C LEU A 35 -12.95 -9.53 4.77
N VAL A 36 -13.91 -9.24 3.89
CA VAL A 36 -13.78 -9.49 2.45
C VAL A 36 -12.60 -8.70 1.87
N CYS A 37 -12.46 -7.41 2.21
CA CYS A 37 -11.32 -6.60 1.80
C CYS A 37 -9.98 -7.20 2.27
N PHE A 38 -9.92 -7.68 3.52
CA PHE A 38 -8.74 -8.37 4.06
C PHE A 38 -8.42 -9.65 3.30
N LEU A 39 -9.42 -10.46 2.96
CA LEU A 39 -9.24 -11.70 2.20
C LEU A 39 -8.76 -11.43 0.76
N ILE A 40 -9.31 -10.42 0.10
CA ILE A 40 -8.83 -9.95 -1.22
C ILE A 40 -7.38 -9.51 -1.12
N GLY A 41 -7.05 -8.69 -0.11
CA GLY A 41 -5.69 -8.27 0.20
C GLY A 41 -4.73 -9.45 0.39
N SER A 42 -5.22 -10.55 0.96
CA SER A 42 -4.43 -11.73 1.31
C SER A 42 -3.98 -12.57 0.12
N ILE A 43 -4.50 -12.36 -1.10
CA ILE A 43 -4.13 -13.16 -2.28
C ILE A 43 -2.66 -12.93 -2.65
N PRO A 44 -1.74 -13.91 -2.58
CA PRO A 44 -0.31 -13.65 -2.70
C PRO A 44 0.16 -13.59 -4.16
N PHE A 45 -0.07 -12.48 -4.86
CA PHE A 45 0.23 -12.38 -6.29
C PHE A 45 1.70 -12.61 -6.67
N ALA A 46 2.66 -12.35 -5.78
CA ALA A 46 4.06 -12.74 -6.00
C ALA A 46 4.25 -14.26 -6.12
N VAL A 47 3.47 -15.05 -5.37
CA VAL A 47 3.46 -16.51 -5.46
C VAL A 47 2.67 -16.96 -6.70
N VAL A 48 1.50 -16.36 -6.93
CA VAL A 48 0.67 -16.64 -8.12
C VAL A 48 1.46 -16.42 -9.41
N ALA A 49 2.19 -15.30 -9.50
CA ALA A 49 3.02 -14.97 -10.65
C ALA A 49 4.17 -15.98 -10.90
N MET A 50 4.55 -16.75 -9.87
CA MET A 50 5.62 -17.75 -9.93
C MET A 50 5.11 -19.18 -10.11
N LEU A 51 3.79 -19.39 -10.24
CA LEU A 51 3.23 -20.71 -10.55
C LEU A 51 3.83 -21.28 -11.85
N GLY A 52 4.11 -22.58 -11.84
CA GLY A 52 4.74 -23.28 -12.95
C GLY A 52 6.23 -22.95 -13.20
N SER A 53 6.86 -22.11 -12.38
CA SER A 53 8.30 -21.81 -12.52
C SER A 53 9.22 -22.80 -11.81
N GLY A 54 8.69 -23.65 -10.92
CA GLY A 54 9.47 -24.49 -10.02
C GLY A 54 10.18 -23.72 -8.88
N ILE A 55 10.04 -22.39 -8.83
CA ILE A 55 10.72 -21.53 -7.83
C ILE A 55 9.71 -21.06 -6.79
N ASP A 56 9.97 -21.38 -5.52
CA ASP A 56 9.28 -20.75 -4.40
C ASP A 56 9.91 -19.37 -4.11
N ILE A 57 9.19 -18.30 -4.48
CA ILE A 57 9.67 -16.92 -4.30
C ILE A 57 9.98 -16.56 -2.84
N ARG A 58 9.43 -17.30 -1.87
CA ARG A 58 9.66 -17.08 -0.44
C ARG A 58 11.00 -17.63 0.03
N ARG A 59 11.67 -18.44 -0.79
CA ARG A 59 12.95 -19.09 -0.46
C ARG A 59 14.15 -18.50 -1.20
N VAL A 60 13.94 -17.48 -2.03
CA VAL A 60 14.99 -16.87 -2.86
C VAL A 60 15.08 -15.36 -2.66
N GLY A 61 16.24 -14.79 -2.96
CA GLY A 61 16.49 -13.36 -2.84
C GLY A 61 16.28 -12.87 -1.40
N SER A 62 15.38 -11.91 -1.23
CA SER A 62 15.05 -11.39 0.12
C SER A 62 14.09 -12.26 0.92
N GLY A 63 13.52 -13.30 0.31
CA GLY A 63 12.43 -14.10 0.88
C GLY A 63 11.09 -13.39 1.02
N ASN A 64 11.03 -12.06 0.80
CA ASN A 64 9.80 -11.28 0.86
C ASN A 64 8.92 -11.53 -0.38
N PRO A 65 7.67 -11.97 -0.23
CA PRO A 65 6.78 -12.31 -1.36
C PRO A 65 6.15 -11.06 -1.97
N GLY A 66 6.96 -10.17 -2.53
CA GLY A 66 6.50 -8.96 -3.21
C GLY A 66 7.23 -8.69 -4.53
N PHE A 67 6.75 -7.70 -5.27
CA PHE A 67 7.25 -7.29 -6.60
C PHE A 67 8.78 -7.31 -6.73
N ASN A 68 9.51 -6.62 -5.85
CA ASN A 68 10.96 -6.50 -5.95
C ASN A 68 11.70 -7.85 -5.90
N ASN A 69 11.16 -8.83 -5.18
CA ASN A 69 11.77 -10.15 -5.13
C ASN A 69 11.52 -10.93 -6.41
N VAL A 70 10.28 -10.87 -6.94
CA VAL A 70 9.94 -11.45 -8.24
C VAL A 70 10.78 -10.82 -9.35
N LEU A 71 10.98 -9.50 -9.32
CA LEU A 71 11.78 -8.76 -10.31
C LEU A 71 13.22 -9.26 -10.42
N ARG A 72 13.81 -9.73 -9.31
CA ARG A 72 15.16 -10.33 -9.29
C ARG A 72 15.22 -11.69 -9.97
N VAL A 73 14.09 -12.40 -10.04
CA VAL A 73 14.00 -13.73 -10.64
C VAL A 73 13.50 -13.66 -12.09
N SER A 74 12.44 -12.90 -12.35
CA SER A 74 11.85 -12.76 -13.68
C SER A 74 11.13 -11.42 -13.83
N LYS A 75 11.59 -10.61 -14.79
CA LYS A 75 10.98 -9.31 -15.11
C LYS A 75 9.53 -9.44 -15.58
N ALA A 76 9.24 -10.42 -16.45
CA ALA A 76 7.90 -10.63 -16.97
C ALA A 76 6.90 -11.02 -15.86
N ARG A 77 7.29 -11.97 -14.99
CA ARG A 77 6.43 -12.38 -13.86
C ARG A 77 6.28 -11.28 -12.81
N ALA A 78 7.27 -10.40 -12.67
CA ALA A 78 7.18 -9.27 -11.76
C ALA A 78 6.06 -8.30 -12.16
N VAL A 79 5.81 -8.12 -13.45
CA VAL A 79 4.67 -7.31 -13.93
C VAL A 79 3.34 -7.88 -13.45
N VAL A 80 3.16 -9.20 -13.53
CA VAL A 80 1.94 -9.87 -13.03
C VAL A 80 1.79 -9.68 -11.53
N ALA A 81 2.86 -9.86 -10.76
CA ALA A 81 2.85 -9.63 -9.32
C ALA A 81 2.51 -8.18 -8.98
N LEU A 82 3.06 -7.21 -9.73
CA LEU A 82 2.80 -5.79 -9.54
C LEU A 82 1.34 -5.43 -9.82
N ILE A 83 0.81 -5.83 -10.98
CA ILE A 83 -0.56 -5.55 -11.38
C ILE A 83 -1.53 -6.18 -10.37
N GLY A 84 -1.30 -7.43 -9.99
CA GLY A 84 -2.13 -8.11 -9.00
C GLY A 84 -2.10 -7.43 -7.63
N ASP A 85 -0.89 -7.11 -7.11
CA ASP A 85 -0.78 -6.45 -5.80
C ASP A 85 -1.34 -5.02 -5.81
N LEU A 86 -1.15 -4.27 -6.91
CA LEU A 86 -1.72 -2.92 -7.12
C LEU A 86 -3.25 -2.98 -7.23
N GLY A 87 -3.80 -4.00 -7.88
CA GLY A 87 -5.24 -4.16 -8.09
C GLY A 87 -6.05 -4.53 -6.84
N LYS A 88 -5.41 -5.03 -5.78
CA LYS A 88 -6.08 -5.43 -4.53
C LYS A 88 -6.89 -4.32 -3.87
N GLY A 89 -6.29 -3.13 -3.73
CA GLY A 89 -6.95 -1.98 -3.12
C GLY A 89 -8.20 -1.55 -3.89
N PRO A 90 -8.08 -1.26 -5.20
CA PRO A 90 -9.21 -0.94 -6.07
C PRO A 90 -10.29 -2.02 -6.07
N LEU A 91 -9.90 -3.29 -6.14
CA LEU A 91 -10.85 -4.40 -6.13
C LEU A 91 -11.62 -4.47 -4.80
N ALA A 92 -10.92 -4.39 -3.66
CA ALA A 92 -11.53 -4.43 -2.35
C ALA A 92 -12.51 -3.28 -2.13
N ILE A 93 -12.07 -2.05 -2.41
CA ILE A 93 -12.87 -0.83 -2.28
C ILE A 93 -14.08 -0.88 -3.22
N GLY A 94 -13.84 -1.17 -4.51
CA GLY A 94 -14.90 -1.25 -5.51
C GLY A 94 -15.95 -2.31 -5.22
N LEU A 95 -15.55 -3.48 -4.71
CA LEU A 95 -16.47 -4.55 -4.34
C LEU A 95 -17.39 -4.14 -3.19
N VAL A 96 -16.83 -3.55 -2.13
CA VAL A 96 -17.65 -3.08 -1.00
C VAL A 96 -18.55 -1.93 -1.44
N HIS A 97 -18.08 -0.98 -2.25
CA HIS A 97 -18.96 0.08 -2.78
C HIS A 97 -20.07 -0.47 -3.67
N HIS A 98 -19.82 -1.53 -4.44
CA HIS A 98 -20.83 -2.11 -5.33
C HIS A 98 -21.94 -2.84 -4.55
N PHE A 99 -21.57 -3.64 -3.56
CA PHE A 99 -22.53 -4.44 -2.79
C PHE A 99 -23.10 -3.71 -1.57
N TRP A 100 -22.44 -2.66 -1.09
CA TRP A 100 -22.87 -1.81 0.03
C TRP A 100 -22.86 -0.29 -0.29
N PRO A 101 -23.56 0.15 -1.36
CA PRO A 101 -23.42 1.52 -1.88
C PRO A 101 -23.94 2.64 -0.98
N SER A 102 -24.69 2.36 0.10
CA SER A 102 -25.46 3.41 0.79
C SER A 102 -25.80 3.20 2.27
N GLN A 103 -25.25 2.19 2.96
CA GLN A 103 -25.86 1.76 4.22
C GLN A 103 -25.15 2.21 5.51
N ALA A 104 -23.84 2.44 5.52
CA ALA A 104 -23.09 2.54 6.79
C ALA A 104 -23.14 3.89 7.52
N GLY A 105 -23.82 4.92 6.99
CA GLY A 105 -23.83 6.28 7.57
C GLY A 105 -22.45 6.96 7.73
N MET A 106 -21.37 6.30 7.28
CA MET A 106 -20.04 6.87 7.11
C MET A 106 -19.94 7.53 5.74
N GLY A 107 -19.22 8.66 5.67
CA GLY A 107 -18.84 9.27 4.40
C GLY A 107 -18.14 8.24 3.50
N GLY A 108 -18.49 8.20 2.21
CA GLY A 108 -18.00 7.18 1.27
C GLY A 108 -16.47 7.06 1.24
N VAL A 109 -15.77 8.17 1.50
CA VAL A 109 -14.30 8.23 1.61
C VAL A 109 -13.78 7.47 2.84
N THR A 110 -14.40 7.64 4.01
CA THR A 110 -14.02 6.94 5.25
C THR A 110 -14.08 5.43 5.08
N LEU A 111 -15.19 4.92 4.53
CA LEU A 111 -15.33 3.49 4.24
C LEU A 111 -14.27 3.02 3.23
N GLY A 112 -13.98 3.82 2.21
CA GLY A 112 -12.91 3.56 1.26
C GLY A 112 -11.54 3.42 1.92
N TRP A 113 -11.19 4.31 2.84
CA TRP A 113 -9.96 4.18 3.64
C TRP A 113 -9.93 2.92 4.48
N LEU A 114 -11.00 2.60 5.21
CA LEU A 114 -11.08 1.39 6.03
C LEU A 114 -10.92 0.11 5.19
N CYS A 115 -11.57 0.05 4.02
CA CYS A 115 -11.42 -1.04 3.07
C CYS A 115 -9.98 -1.13 2.54
N GLY A 116 -9.36 0.02 2.23
CA GLY A 116 -7.96 0.10 1.82
C GLY A 116 -7.00 -0.39 2.90
N PHE A 117 -7.21 -0.01 4.16
CA PHE A 117 -6.47 -0.55 5.30
C PHE A 117 -6.62 -2.06 5.39
N ALA A 118 -7.85 -2.58 5.37
CA ALA A 118 -8.09 -4.02 5.43
C ALA A 118 -7.35 -4.78 4.32
N ALA A 119 -7.40 -4.29 3.08
CA ALA A 119 -6.68 -4.89 1.95
C ALA A 119 -5.15 -4.84 2.11
N VAL A 120 -4.59 -3.71 2.56
CA VAL A 120 -3.15 -3.59 2.83
C VAL A 120 -2.72 -4.49 3.99
N PHE A 121 -3.52 -4.59 5.04
CA PHE A 121 -3.30 -5.52 6.15
C PHE A 121 -3.32 -6.96 5.68
N GLY A 122 -4.30 -7.35 4.86
CA GLY A 122 -4.35 -8.67 4.24
C GLY A 122 -3.11 -8.99 3.41
N HIS A 123 -2.61 -8.04 2.61
CA HIS A 123 -1.37 -8.24 1.85
C HIS A 123 -0.15 -8.43 2.77
N CYS A 124 -0.05 -7.66 3.85
CA CYS A 124 1.08 -7.72 4.79
C CYS A 124 1.04 -8.96 5.69
N TYR A 125 -0.15 -9.43 6.05
CA TYR A 125 -0.40 -10.52 6.99
C TYR A 125 -1.32 -11.59 6.40
N SER A 126 -1.04 -11.98 5.16
CA SER A 126 -1.85 -12.98 4.48
C SER A 126 -1.85 -14.31 5.24
N PRO A 127 -3.02 -14.87 5.61
CA PRO A 127 -3.11 -16.20 6.19
C PRO A 127 -2.55 -17.28 5.24
N LEU A 128 -2.67 -17.07 3.93
CA LEU A 128 -2.14 -17.96 2.88
C LEU A 128 -0.60 -18.01 2.88
N LEU A 129 0.04 -17.05 3.54
CA LEU A 129 1.48 -16.95 3.70
C LEU A 129 1.90 -17.10 5.18
N LYS A 130 1.07 -17.74 6.01
CA LYS A 130 1.33 -17.88 7.46
C LYS A 130 1.62 -16.53 8.12
N PHE A 131 0.86 -15.50 7.75
CA PHE A 131 0.98 -14.12 8.22
C PHE A 131 2.33 -13.45 7.91
N ASN A 132 3.12 -14.00 6.97
CA ASN A 132 4.38 -13.45 6.50
C ASN A 132 4.24 -12.95 5.05
N GLY A 133 3.36 -11.97 4.87
CA GLY A 133 3.09 -11.34 3.57
C GLY A 133 4.10 -10.26 3.18
N GLY A 134 3.72 -9.49 2.17
CA GLY A 134 4.58 -8.43 1.63
C GLY A 134 4.64 -7.17 2.51
N LYS A 135 5.09 -6.07 1.93
CA LYS A 135 5.25 -4.78 2.63
C LYS A 135 4.14 -3.77 2.37
N GLY A 136 3.21 -4.06 1.47
CA GLY A 136 2.01 -3.24 1.26
C GLY A 136 2.15 -2.09 0.27
N ILE A 137 3.34 -1.78 -0.26
CA ILE A 137 3.54 -0.60 -1.12
C ILE A 137 2.64 -0.60 -2.35
N ALA A 138 2.65 -1.65 -3.16
CA ALA A 138 1.82 -1.72 -4.36
C ALA A 138 0.32 -1.69 -4.02
N THR A 139 -0.13 -2.48 -3.05
CA THR A 139 -1.54 -2.48 -2.60
C THR A 139 -1.99 -1.12 -2.10
N SER A 140 -1.15 -0.43 -1.33
CA SER A 140 -1.42 0.91 -0.82
C SER A 140 -1.43 1.96 -1.95
N GLY A 141 -0.57 1.81 -2.97
CA GLY A 141 -0.62 2.64 -4.19
C GLY A 141 -1.91 2.43 -4.99
N GLY A 142 -2.46 1.21 -4.97
CA GLY A 142 -3.78 0.92 -5.51
C GLY A 142 -4.89 1.65 -4.76
N VAL A 143 -4.81 1.69 -3.42
CA VAL A 143 -5.73 2.47 -2.58
C VAL A 143 -5.67 3.96 -2.94
N MET A 144 -4.46 4.52 -3.11
CA MET A 144 -4.29 5.90 -3.57
C MET A 144 -4.99 6.12 -4.92
N LEU A 145 -4.78 5.24 -5.89
CA LEU A 145 -5.32 5.37 -7.25
C LEU A 145 -6.85 5.38 -7.29
N VAL A 146 -7.51 4.57 -6.46
CA VAL A 146 -8.98 4.51 -6.46
C VAL A 146 -9.61 5.66 -5.67
N LEU A 147 -8.99 6.09 -4.55
CA LEU A 147 -9.55 7.16 -3.72
C LEU A 147 -9.23 8.55 -4.29
N TYR A 148 -8.01 8.77 -4.79
CA TYR A 148 -7.51 10.06 -5.24
C TYR A 148 -6.66 9.93 -6.50
N PRO A 149 -7.25 9.60 -7.67
CA PRO A 149 -6.49 9.29 -8.88
C PRO A 149 -5.52 10.40 -9.29
N GLY A 150 -5.92 11.67 -9.22
CA GLY A 150 -5.05 12.81 -9.56
C GLY A 150 -3.80 12.88 -8.68
N TRP A 151 -3.97 12.86 -7.35
CA TRP A 151 -2.86 12.90 -6.39
C TRP A 151 -2.03 11.62 -6.39
N ALA A 152 -2.66 10.47 -6.67
CA ALA A 152 -1.96 9.20 -6.84
C ALA A 152 -1.00 9.22 -8.03
N LEU A 153 -1.37 9.84 -9.15
CA LEU A 153 -0.47 10.01 -10.29
C LEU A 153 0.76 10.86 -9.92
N VAL A 154 0.57 11.95 -9.17
CA VAL A 154 1.67 12.77 -8.65
C VAL A 154 2.58 11.93 -7.74
N ALA A 155 2.00 11.17 -6.81
CA ALA A 155 2.73 10.30 -5.91
C ALA A 155 3.50 9.19 -6.66
N ILE A 156 2.89 8.56 -7.67
CA ILE A 156 3.53 7.53 -8.50
C ILE A 156 4.67 8.12 -9.35
N ALA A 157 4.49 9.32 -9.90
CA ALA A 157 5.53 10.03 -10.63
C ALA A 157 6.73 10.33 -9.70
N TYR A 158 6.46 10.86 -8.50
CA TYR A 158 7.48 11.11 -7.48
C TYR A 158 8.20 9.81 -7.05
N PHE A 159 7.44 8.75 -6.74
CA PHE A 159 7.99 7.44 -6.40
C PHE A 159 8.92 6.92 -7.49
N THR A 160 8.47 6.97 -8.74
CA THR A 160 9.22 6.45 -9.90
C THR A 160 10.49 7.25 -10.12
N ALA A 161 10.42 8.58 -10.10
CA ALA A 161 11.57 9.45 -10.24
C ALA A 161 12.62 9.17 -9.15
N LEU A 162 12.20 9.14 -7.88
CA LEU A 162 13.09 8.91 -6.75
C LEU A 162 13.66 7.48 -6.73
N ARG A 163 12.86 6.49 -7.13
CA ARG A 163 13.29 5.10 -7.27
C ARG A 163 14.37 4.95 -8.34
N ILE A 164 14.20 5.62 -9.49
CA ILE A 164 15.17 5.60 -10.60
C ILE A 164 16.44 6.35 -10.19
N ALA A 165 16.31 7.55 -9.63
CA ALA A 165 17.45 8.35 -9.16
C ALA A 165 18.25 7.58 -8.10
N GLY A 166 17.59 7.03 -7.08
CA GLY A 166 18.24 6.23 -6.05
C GLY A 166 18.91 4.96 -6.59
N SER A 167 18.32 4.30 -7.60
CA SER A 167 18.99 3.21 -8.32
C SER A 167 20.27 3.67 -9.00
N ARG A 168 20.24 4.80 -9.73
CA ARG A 168 21.40 5.34 -10.46
C ARG A 168 22.51 5.79 -9.52
N LEU A 169 22.14 6.27 -8.34
CA LEU A 169 23.05 6.68 -7.28
C LEU A 169 23.45 5.52 -6.34
N ASN A 170 23.11 4.27 -6.68
CA ASN A 170 23.44 3.08 -5.90
C ASN A 170 22.98 3.10 -4.43
N TRP A 171 21.83 3.74 -4.15
CA TRP A 171 21.22 3.68 -2.83
C TRP A 171 20.73 2.26 -2.54
N ARG A 172 21.36 1.58 -1.59
CA ARG A 172 21.05 0.20 -1.19
C ARG A 172 19.56 -0.03 -0.91
N GLU A 173 18.89 0.99 -0.36
CA GLU A 173 17.47 0.95 0.04
C GLU A 173 16.60 1.93 -0.75
N ALA A 174 16.97 2.23 -2.00
CA ALA A 174 16.26 3.15 -2.90
C ALA A 174 14.74 2.91 -2.93
N GLY A 175 14.31 1.64 -2.94
CA GLY A 175 12.89 1.29 -2.95
C GLY A 175 12.17 1.66 -1.65
N SER A 176 12.80 1.39 -0.51
CA SER A 176 12.25 1.71 0.82
C SER A 176 12.18 3.23 1.00
N ILE A 177 13.26 3.95 0.68
CA ILE A 177 13.31 5.42 0.72
C ILE A 177 12.22 6.01 -0.16
N ALA A 178 12.17 5.64 -1.45
CA ALA A 178 11.19 6.17 -2.37
C ALA A 178 9.75 5.91 -1.90
N SER A 179 9.46 4.72 -1.41
CA SER A 179 8.11 4.38 -0.94
C SER A 179 7.66 5.19 0.27
N LEU A 180 8.53 5.38 1.27
CA LEU A 180 8.16 6.06 2.51
C LEU A 180 8.07 7.57 2.31
N THR A 181 8.99 8.17 1.55
CA THR A 181 8.91 9.60 1.23
C THR A 181 7.72 9.92 0.33
N THR A 182 7.33 9.01 -0.57
CA THR A 182 6.09 9.15 -1.36
C THR A 182 4.86 9.20 -0.47
N TRP A 183 4.80 8.34 0.54
CA TRP A 183 3.67 8.34 1.48
C TRP A 183 3.65 9.61 2.36
N VAL A 184 4.80 10.11 2.80
CA VAL A 184 4.90 11.41 3.47
C VAL A 184 4.44 12.55 2.55
N LEU A 185 4.88 12.56 1.29
CA LEU A 185 4.39 13.51 0.30
C LEU A 185 2.87 13.42 0.17
N PHE A 186 2.31 12.21 0.09
CA PHE A 186 0.87 12.02 -0.02
C PHE A 186 0.10 12.57 1.20
N VAL A 187 0.64 12.43 2.41
CA VAL A 187 0.08 13.10 3.61
C VAL A 187 0.02 14.62 3.41
N CYS A 188 1.11 15.23 2.94
CA CYS A 188 1.15 16.67 2.67
C CYS A 188 0.14 17.09 1.60
N LEU A 189 -0.01 16.28 0.53
CA LEU A 189 -1.00 16.53 -0.52
C LEU A 189 -2.43 16.46 0.03
N MET A 190 -2.76 15.46 0.84
CA MET A 190 -4.08 15.36 1.47
C MET A 190 -4.34 16.55 2.40
N LEU A 191 -3.35 16.95 3.19
CA LEU A 191 -3.48 18.07 4.14
C LEU A 191 -3.68 19.41 3.42
N GLY A 192 -2.96 19.63 2.30
CA GLY A 192 -2.99 20.89 1.57
C GLY A 192 -4.16 21.04 0.60
N PHE A 193 -4.70 19.92 0.07
CA PHE A 193 -5.63 19.97 -1.06
C PHE A 193 -6.92 19.16 -0.89
N VAL A 194 -7.05 18.34 0.15
CA VAL A 194 -8.23 17.47 0.35
C VAL A 194 -8.89 17.75 1.68
N GLY A 195 -8.23 17.42 2.79
CA GLY A 195 -8.83 17.56 4.11
C GLY A 195 -8.00 16.89 5.22
N ARG A 196 -8.22 17.35 6.46
CA ARG A 196 -7.49 16.87 7.64
C ARG A 196 -7.74 15.40 7.96
N LEU A 197 -8.95 14.91 7.70
CA LEU A 197 -9.32 13.52 7.94
C LEU A 197 -8.53 12.57 7.01
N ASP A 198 -8.48 12.87 5.72
CA ASP A 198 -7.73 12.08 4.74
C ASP A 198 -6.22 12.15 4.95
N ALA A 199 -5.72 13.31 5.38
CA ALA A 199 -4.33 13.44 5.79
C ALA A 199 -4.01 12.54 7.00
N THR A 200 -4.96 12.41 7.93
CA THR A 200 -4.82 11.53 9.10
C THR A 200 -4.82 10.06 8.69
N PHE A 201 -5.72 9.62 7.80
CA PHE A 201 -5.69 8.26 7.26
C PHE A 201 -4.40 7.99 6.48
N ALA A 202 -3.97 8.91 5.62
CA ALA A 202 -2.69 8.79 4.93
C ALA A 202 -1.50 8.69 5.91
N ALA A 203 -1.52 9.45 7.01
CA ALA A 203 -0.47 9.42 8.03
C ALA A 203 -0.45 8.08 8.78
N VAL A 204 -1.61 7.55 9.15
CA VAL A 204 -1.73 6.22 9.77
C VAL A 204 -1.20 5.13 8.84
N MET A 205 -1.56 5.17 7.55
CA MET A 205 -1.01 4.24 6.54
C MET A 205 0.51 4.40 6.41
N THR A 206 1.02 5.63 6.38
CA THR A 206 2.46 5.92 6.34
C THR A 206 3.19 5.28 7.51
N LEU A 207 2.68 5.44 8.74
CA LEU A 207 3.26 4.84 9.94
C LEU A 207 3.23 3.31 9.87
N PHE A 208 2.13 2.71 9.42
CA PHE A 208 2.03 1.27 9.24
C PHE A 208 3.05 0.73 8.22
N LEU A 209 3.18 1.39 7.08
CA LEU A 209 4.15 1.01 6.04
C LEU A 209 5.59 1.20 6.51
N ALA A 210 5.88 2.27 7.26
CA ALA A 210 7.19 2.48 7.89
C ALA A 210 7.54 1.35 8.85
N TRP A 211 6.58 0.91 9.66
CA TRP A 211 6.74 -0.24 10.54
C TRP A 211 7.01 -1.55 9.76
N ARG A 212 6.32 -1.77 8.63
CA ARG A 212 6.62 -2.89 7.70
C ARG A 212 8.02 -2.81 7.09
N HIS A 213 8.61 -1.62 7.02
CA HIS A 213 9.95 -1.38 6.49
C HIS A 213 11.04 -1.31 7.57
N LYS A 214 10.73 -1.61 8.85
CA LYS A 214 11.67 -1.48 9.97
C LYS A 214 13.07 -2.08 9.71
N LYS A 215 13.14 -3.26 9.08
CA LYS A 215 14.44 -3.93 8.77
C LYS A 215 15.27 -3.14 7.76
N ASN A 216 14.62 -2.54 6.77
CA ASN A 216 15.27 -1.73 5.74
C ASN A 216 15.75 -0.39 6.31
N LEU A 217 14.94 0.22 7.18
CA LEU A 217 15.33 1.43 7.92
C LEU A 217 16.52 1.15 8.84
N GLN A 218 16.50 0.04 9.58
CA GLN A 218 17.64 -0.39 10.40
C GLN A 218 18.92 -0.55 9.57
N SER A 219 18.82 -1.17 8.39
CA SER A 219 19.97 -1.31 7.48
C SER A 219 20.50 0.04 6.98
N LEU A 220 19.63 1.03 6.76
CA LEU A 220 20.02 2.38 6.35
C LEU A 220 20.81 3.08 7.44
N PHE A 221 20.27 3.11 8.66
CA PHE A 221 20.92 3.79 9.78
C PHE A 221 22.23 3.12 10.19
N ALA A 222 22.30 1.78 10.14
CA ALA A 222 23.54 1.06 10.38
C ALA A 222 24.61 1.40 9.33
N GLY A 223 24.24 1.48 8.05
CA GLY A 223 25.14 1.87 6.97
C GLY A 223 25.67 3.31 7.13
N ALA A 224 24.79 4.25 7.48
CA ALA A 224 25.17 5.63 7.75
C ALA A 224 26.14 5.75 8.94
N ALA A 225 25.91 4.98 10.01
CA ALA A 225 26.79 4.96 11.17
C ALA A 225 28.20 4.40 10.86
N LEU A 226 28.30 3.37 10.00
CA LEU A 226 29.58 2.81 9.57
C LEU A 226 30.36 3.77 8.68
N GLN A 227 29.68 4.41 7.72
CA GLN A 227 30.30 5.38 6.81
C GLN A 227 30.82 6.61 7.58
N GLY A 228 30.09 7.08 8.60
CA GLY A 228 30.55 8.16 9.48
C GLY A 228 31.78 7.81 10.33
N ARG A 229 32.11 6.51 10.46
CA ARG A 229 33.31 6.01 11.14
C ARG A 229 34.46 5.69 10.18
N GLY A 230 34.33 6.02 8.89
CA GLY A 230 35.31 5.64 7.85
C GLY A 230 35.38 4.14 7.59
N LEU A 231 34.43 3.36 8.12
CA LEU A 231 34.39 1.91 7.95
C LEU A 231 33.52 1.57 6.75
N SER A 232 34.09 0.91 5.75
CA SER A 232 33.29 0.32 4.67
C SER A 232 32.50 -0.86 5.26
N PRO A 233 31.19 -1.00 4.98
CA PRO A 233 30.47 -2.21 5.33
C PRO A 233 31.19 -3.38 4.64
N ALA A 234 31.77 -4.29 5.43
CA ALA A 234 32.32 -5.53 4.91
C ALA A 234 31.27 -6.14 3.95
N GLN A 235 31.67 -6.44 2.71
CA GLN A 235 30.81 -7.00 1.69
C GLN A 235 30.29 -8.37 2.16
N GLY A 236 29.21 -8.33 2.93
CA GLY A 236 28.64 -9.48 3.62
C GLY A 236 27.65 -10.21 2.73
N LYS A 237 28.21 -11.17 1.98
CA LYS A 237 27.63 -12.42 1.45
C LYS A 237 26.38 -12.35 0.55
N ASN A 238 26.62 -12.84 -0.67
CA ASN A 238 25.68 -13.23 -1.73
C ASN A 238 24.48 -14.05 -1.24
#